data_AF-A0A812LN43-F1
#
_entry.id   AF-A0A812LN43-F1
#
_cell.length_a   1.000
_cell.length_b   1.000
_cell.length_c   1.000
_cell.angle_alpha   90.00
_cell.angle_beta   90.00
_cell.angle_gamma   90.00
#
_symmetry.space_group_name_H-M   'P 1'
#
loop_
_entity.id
_entity.type
_entity.pdbx_description
1 polymer ?
#
loop_
_entity_poly.entity_id
_entity_poly.type
_entity_poly.pdbx_seq_one_letter_code
_entity_poly.pdbx_strand_id
1 'polypeptide(L)'
;MPTITPELAGQMVDKAIVALEDEETKKKVGSIITKAKEAEPEDEVKRQMLMMQEILPLAKSVVGDSWKEWGVTEDNAMMVMMQVQMMAMMDPVLQPKAAKVMSFVQGQVGS
;
A
#
# COMPACT_ATOMS: atom_id res chain seq x y z
N MET A 1 -14.01 1.96 14.32
CA MET A 1 -13.27 1.46 13.14
C MET A 1 -14.12 1.74 11.92
N PRO A 2 -13.55 2.31 10.83
CA PRO A 2 -14.32 2.51 9.61
C PRO A 2 -14.74 1.14 9.06
N THR A 3 -16.01 1.00 8.69
CA THR A 3 -16.49 -0.17 7.94
C THR A 3 -16.11 0.04 6.49
N ILE A 4 -15.12 -0.71 6.00
CA ILE A 4 -14.72 -0.65 4.60
C ILE A 4 -15.75 -1.41 3.77
N THR A 5 -16.45 -0.71 2.87
CA THR A 5 -17.33 -1.34 1.88
C THR A 5 -16.52 -1.73 0.64
N PRO A 6 -17.01 -2.66 -0.21
CA PRO A 6 -16.34 -3.00 -1.47
C PRO A 6 -16.12 -1.77 -2.37
N GLU A 7 -17.08 -0.85 -2.41
CA GLU A 7 -16.95 0.41 -3.16
C GLU A 7 -15.82 1.29 -2.61
N LEU A 8 -15.75 1.43 -1.28
CA LEU A 8 -14.70 2.20 -0.62
C LEU A 8 -13.32 1.56 -0.82
N ALA A 9 -13.23 0.23 -0.71
CA ALA A 9 -12.01 -0.51 -1.03
C ALA A 9 -11.56 -0.28 -2.47
N GLY A 10 -12.50 -0.27 -3.43
CA GLY A 10 -12.22 0.07 -4.82
C GLY A 10 -11.63 1.47 -4.99
N GLN A 11 -12.24 2.47 -4.36
CA GLN A 11 -11.74 3.85 -4.39
C GLN A 11 -10.34 3.97 -3.79
N MET A 12 -10.08 3.29 -2.66
CA MET A 12 -8.75 3.26 -2.03
C MET A 12 -7.69 2.67 -2.94
N VAL A 13 -7.99 1.52 -3.56
CA VAL A 13 -7.06 0.84 -4.46
C VAL A 13 -6.83 1.67 -5.73
N ASP A 14 -7.86 2.27 -6.30
CA ASP A 14 -7.72 3.13 -7.48
C ASP A 14 -6.86 4.36 -7.18
N LYS A 15 -7.06 5.01 -6.02
CA LYS A 15 -6.20 6.11 -5.59
C LYS A 15 -4.76 5.68 -5.36
N ALA A 16 -4.55 4.51 -4.76
CA ALA A 16 -3.21 3.95 -4.57
C ALA A 16 -2.52 3.66 -5.91
N ILE A 17 -3.24 3.15 -6.92
CA ILE A 17 -2.68 2.92 -8.25
C ILE A 17 -2.27 4.25 -8.91
N VAL A 18 -3.12 5.28 -8.87
CA VAL A 18 -2.80 6.60 -9.43
C VAL A 18 -1.58 7.20 -8.72
N ALA A 19 -1.52 7.08 -7.39
CA ALA A 19 -0.36 7.48 -6.60
C ALA A 19 0.92 6.76 -7.04
N LEU A 20 0.84 5.46 -7.28
CA LEU A 20 1.96 4.63 -7.73
C LEU A 20 2.30 4.83 -9.21
N GLU A 21 1.48 5.53 -10.00
CA GLU A 21 1.79 5.91 -11.38
C GLU A 21 2.63 7.18 -11.46
N ASP A 22 2.67 7.99 -10.39
CA ASP A 22 3.54 9.14 -10.26
C ASP A 22 5.02 8.73 -10.13
N GLU A 23 5.86 9.29 -11.00
CA GLU A 23 7.28 8.92 -11.11
C GLU A 23 8.09 9.24 -9.85
N GLU A 24 7.73 10.32 -9.14
CA GLU A 24 8.38 10.67 -7.87
C GLU A 24 8.02 9.65 -6.79
N THR A 25 6.75 9.26 -6.72
CA THR A 25 6.25 8.24 -5.80
C THR A 25 6.87 6.87 -6.09
N LYS A 26 6.98 6.47 -7.36
CA LYS A 26 7.70 5.24 -7.76
C LYS A 26 9.15 5.23 -7.29
N LYS A 27 9.87 6.35 -7.49
CA LYS A 27 11.26 6.47 -7.03
C LYS A 27 11.39 6.36 -5.51
N LYS A 28 10.48 6.99 -4.76
CA LYS A 28 10.44 6.90 -3.30
C LYS A 28 10.16 5.47 -2.83
N VAL A 29 9.15 4.80 -3.40
CA VAL A 29 8.85 3.40 -3.10
C VAL A 29 10.04 2.50 -3.42
N GLY A 30 10.66 2.65 -4.60
CA GLY A 30 11.85 1.90 -4.99
C GLY A 30 13.02 2.09 -4.02
N SER A 31 13.27 3.32 -3.56
CA SER A 31 14.30 3.60 -2.56
C SER A 31 14.02 2.93 -1.22
N ILE A 32 12.76 2.91 -0.77
CA ILE A 32 12.35 2.23 0.47
C ILE A 32 12.64 0.73 0.37
N ILE A 33 12.27 0.10 -0.76
CA ILE A 33 12.51 -1.34 -0.98
C ILE A 33 14.00 -1.65 -0.98
N THR A 34 14.82 -0.86 -1.70
CA THR A 34 16.27 -1.06 -1.74
C THR A 34 16.88 -0.94 -0.34
N LYS A 35 16.53 0.11 0.42
CA LYS A 35 17.02 0.29 1.79
C LYS A 35 16.62 -0.86 2.71
N ALA A 36 15.38 -1.35 2.59
CA ALA A 36 14.92 -2.47 3.41
C ALA A 36 15.62 -3.78 3.02
N LYS A 37 15.88 -4.03 1.73
CA LYS A 37 16.66 -5.18 1.25
C LYS A 37 18.13 -5.13 1.71
N GLU A 38 18.73 -3.95 1.74
CA GLU A 38 20.11 -3.75 2.23
C GLU A 38 20.20 -3.91 3.75
N ALA A 39 19.20 -3.42 4.49
CA ALA A 39 19.16 -3.51 5.94
C ALA A 39 18.87 -4.95 6.44
N GLU A 40 17.95 -5.65 5.78
CA GLU A 40 17.52 -7.01 6.15
C GLU A 40 17.49 -7.91 4.90
N PRO A 41 18.66 -8.38 4.43
CA PRO A 41 18.77 -9.19 3.22
C PRO A 41 18.21 -10.62 3.40
N GLU A 42 18.37 -11.19 4.59
CA GLU A 42 18.07 -12.60 4.88
C GLU A 42 16.68 -12.81 5.49
N ASP A 43 16.18 -11.86 6.27
CA ASP A 43 14.90 -11.95 6.98
C ASP A 43 13.79 -11.20 6.20
N GLU A 44 13.03 -11.97 5.43
CA GLU A 44 11.93 -11.42 4.63
C GLU A 44 10.84 -10.75 5.48
N VAL A 45 10.58 -11.25 6.69
CA VAL A 45 9.56 -10.69 7.57
C VAL A 45 10.01 -9.34 8.12
N LYS A 46 11.26 -9.24 8.62
CA LYS A 46 11.81 -7.96 9.07
C LYS A 46 11.92 -6.94 7.94
N ARG A 47 12.34 -7.38 6.75
CA ARG A 47 12.37 -6.54 5.56
C ARG A 47 10.99 -5.95 5.24
N GLN A 48 9.94 -6.78 5.27
CA GLN A 48 8.57 -6.31 5.06
C GLN A 48 8.14 -5.29 6.13
N MET A 49 8.51 -5.50 7.40
CA MET A 49 8.23 -4.53 8.46
C MET A 49 8.92 -3.19 8.20
N LEU A 50 10.20 -3.19 7.82
CA LEU A 50 10.95 -1.97 7.48
C LEU A 50 10.33 -1.24 6.28
N MET A 51 9.93 -1.95 5.24
CA MET A 51 9.24 -1.34 4.09
C MET A 51 7.92 -0.69 4.52
N MET A 52 7.11 -1.38 5.33
CA MET A 52 5.82 -0.87 5.79
C MET A 52 5.95 0.38 6.67
N GLN A 53 7.00 0.48 7.48
CA GLN A 53 7.27 1.65 8.31
C GLN A 53 7.47 2.94 7.50
N GLU A 54 8.03 2.82 6.29
CA GLU A 54 8.30 3.97 5.40
C GLU A 54 7.21 4.16 4.33
N ILE A 55 6.58 3.06 3.88
CA ILE A 55 5.49 3.11 2.90
C ILE A 55 4.23 3.75 3.50
N LEU A 56 3.93 3.55 4.78
CA LEU A 56 2.75 4.14 5.42
C LEU A 56 2.82 5.69 5.45
N PRO A 57 3.92 6.33 5.89
CA PRO A 57 4.11 7.78 5.78
C PRO A 57 4.03 8.29 4.34
N LEU A 58 4.63 7.57 3.38
CA LEU A 58 4.58 7.94 1.96
C LEU A 58 3.13 7.90 1.44
N ALA A 59 2.41 6.80 1.72
CA ALA A 59 1.01 6.66 1.36
C ALA A 59 0.20 7.83 1.93
N LYS A 60 0.33 8.11 3.23
CA LYS A 60 -0.33 9.27 3.87
C LYS A 60 0.01 10.59 3.16
N SER A 61 1.25 10.81 2.73
CA SER A 61 1.62 12.03 2.00
C SER A 61 0.99 12.13 0.61
N VAL A 62 0.75 11.02 -0.07
CA VAL A 62 0.26 11.00 -1.46
C VAL A 62 -1.27 10.94 -1.53
N VAL A 63 -1.91 10.08 -0.73
CA VAL A 63 -3.39 10.04 -0.65
C VAL A 63 -3.97 11.10 0.27
N GLY A 64 -3.14 11.73 1.12
CA GLY A 64 -3.43 12.98 1.81
C GLY A 64 -4.72 12.96 2.61
N ASP A 65 -5.56 13.98 2.41
CA ASP A 65 -6.83 14.14 3.11
C ASP A 65 -7.86 13.04 2.78
N SER A 66 -7.68 12.27 1.71
CA SER A 66 -8.58 11.14 1.37
C SER A 66 -8.63 10.11 2.50
N TRP A 67 -7.53 9.93 3.25
CA TRP A 67 -7.53 9.07 4.44
C TRP A 67 -8.56 9.52 5.48
N LYS A 68 -8.69 10.84 5.71
CA LYS A 68 -9.66 11.38 6.66
C LYS A 68 -11.09 11.12 6.21
N GLU A 69 -11.36 11.30 4.92
CA GLU A 69 -12.69 11.04 4.34
C GLU A 69 -13.09 9.57 4.47
N TRP A 70 -12.11 8.67 4.42
CA TRP A 70 -12.31 7.23 4.56
C TRP A 70 -12.28 6.73 6.01
N GLY A 71 -12.06 7.62 7.00
CA GLY A 71 -11.90 7.26 8.41
C GLY A 71 -10.60 6.49 8.72
N VAL A 72 -9.62 6.58 7.83
CA VAL A 72 -8.30 5.98 7.97
C VAL A 72 -7.38 6.92 8.77
N THR A 73 -6.75 6.37 9.79
CA THR A 73 -5.81 7.03 10.69
C THR A 73 -4.53 6.20 10.73
N GLU A 74 -3.41 6.77 11.21
CA GLU A 74 -2.15 6.00 11.31
C GLU A 74 -2.31 4.74 12.16
N ASP A 75 -3.08 4.83 13.24
CA ASP A 75 -3.34 3.71 14.16
C ASP A 75 -4.13 2.56 13.52
N ASN A 76 -4.92 2.85 12.49
CA ASN A 76 -5.78 1.86 11.83
C ASN A 76 -5.39 1.60 10.37
N ALA A 77 -4.44 2.34 9.79
CA ALA A 77 -4.09 2.27 8.37
C ALA A 77 -3.60 0.89 7.96
N MET A 78 -2.74 0.27 8.79
CA MET A 78 -2.26 -1.09 8.54
C MET A 78 -3.42 -2.10 8.56
N MET A 79 -4.36 -1.94 9.50
CA MET A 79 -5.54 -2.80 9.58
C MET A 79 -6.48 -2.60 8.39
N VAL A 80 -6.72 -1.34 7.98
CA VAL A 80 -7.53 -1.02 6.80
C VAL A 80 -6.91 -1.58 5.54
N MET A 81 -5.58 -1.47 5.38
CA MET A 81 -4.86 -2.06 4.26
C MET A 81 -5.04 -3.59 4.22
N MET A 82 -4.96 -4.27 5.36
CA MET A 82 -5.24 -5.71 5.45
C MET A 82 -6.70 -6.03 5.11
N GLN A 83 -7.67 -5.22 5.55
CA GLN A 83 -9.08 -5.42 5.20
C GLN A 83 -9.32 -5.26 3.70
N VAL A 84 -8.75 -4.23 3.08
CA VAL A 84 -8.82 -4.00 1.63
C VAL A 84 -8.17 -5.17 0.87
N GLN A 85 -7.01 -5.64 1.33
CA GLN A 85 -6.34 -6.81 0.75
C GLN A 85 -7.22 -8.07 0.84
N MET A 86 -7.84 -8.31 1.98
CA MET A 86 -8.75 -9.45 2.18
C MET A 86 -9.98 -9.36 1.28
N MET A 87 -10.61 -8.18 1.20
CA MET A 87 -11.74 -7.94 0.28
C MET A 87 -11.32 -8.16 -1.17
N ALA A 88 -10.14 -7.68 -1.55
CA ALA A 88 -9.64 -7.86 -2.90
C ALA A 88 -9.32 -9.31 -3.25
N MET A 89 -8.95 -10.17 -2.29
CA MET A 89 -8.82 -11.61 -2.54
C MET A 89 -10.18 -12.27 -2.82
N MET A 90 -11.27 -11.72 -2.30
CA MET A 90 -12.62 -12.28 -2.43
C MET A 90 -13.44 -11.62 -3.54
N ASP A 91 -12.98 -10.49 -4.07
CA ASP A 91 -13.64 -9.73 -5.14
C ASP A 91 -12.79 -9.78 -6.43
N PRO A 92 -13.28 -10.44 -7.50
CA PRO A 92 -12.53 -10.63 -8.74
C PRO A 92 -12.22 -9.31 -9.48
N VAL A 93 -12.94 -8.22 -9.20
CA VAL A 93 -12.70 -6.89 -9.79
C VAL A 93 -11.57 -6.16 -9.04
N LEU A 94 -11.54 -6.30 -7.72
CA LEU A 94 -10.50 -5.68 -6.88
C LEU A 94 -9.21 -6.48 -6.88
N GLN A 95 -9.27 -7.79 -7.05
CA GLN A 95 -8.12 -8.69 -7.07
C GLN A 95 -6.96 -8.20 -7.96
N PRO A 96 -7.14 -7.92 -9.27
CA PRO A 96 -6.05 -7.48 -10.13
C PRO A 96 -5.50 -6.10 -9.73
N LYS A 97 -6.38 -5.22 -9.22
CA LYS A 97 -5.99 -3.88 -8.80
C LYS A 97 -5.17 -3.89 -7.51
N ALA A 98 -5.61 -4.66 -6.51
CA ALA A 98 -4.87 -4.84 -5.27
C ALA A 98 -3.57 -5.61 -5.49
N ALA A 99 -3.56 -6.59 -6.39
CA ALA A 99 -2.32 -7.27 -6.80
C ALA A 99 -1.30 -6.28 -7.38
N LYS A 100 -1.73 -5.34 -8.24
CA LYS A 100 -0.86 -4.27 -8.76
C LYS A 100 -0.25 -3.45 -7.61
N VAL A 101 -1.07 -2.96 -6.67
CA VAL A 101 -0.59 -2.20 -5.50
C VAL A 101 0.40 -3.01 -4.66
N MET A 102 0.10 -4.29 -4.39
CA MET A 102 0.96 -5.17 -3.61
C MET A 102 2.29 -5.45 -4.31
N SER A 103 2.30 -5.70 -5.63
CA SER A 103 3.53 -5.89 -6.39
C SER A 103 4.41 -4.63 -6.39
N PHE A 104 3.82 -3.44 -6.39
CA PHE A 104 4.57 -2.19 -6.21
C PHE A 104 5.20 -2.09 -4.81
N VAL A 105 4.42 -2.38 -3.77
CA VAL A 105 4.88 -2.35 -2.37
C VAL A 105 5.96 -3.39 -2.08
N GLN A 106 5.85 -4.58 -2.68
CA GLN A 106 6.85 -5.66 -2.57
C GLN A 106 8.07 -5.45 -3.50
N GLY A 107 8.06 -4.40 -4.32
CA GLY A 107 9.14 -4.12 -5.26
C GLY A 107 9.31 -5.13 -6.36
N GLN A 108 8.22 -5.79 -6.74
CA GLN A 108 8.16 -6.75 -7.85
C GLN A 108 7.86 -6.09 -9.20
N VAL A 109 7.35 -4.84 -9.21
CA VAL A 109 7.20 -4.07 -10.46
C VAL A 109 8.51 -3.33 -10.73
N GLY A 110 9.39 -3.95 -11.52
CA GLY A 110 10.69 -3.40 -11.89
C GLY A 110 11.84 -4.41 -11.89
N SER A 111 11.62 -5.60 -12.44
CA SER A 111 12.69 -6.47 -12.95
C SER A 111 12.57 -6.58 -14.47
#